data_AF-A0A317DZV4-F1
#
_entry.id   AF-A0A317DZV4-F1
#
_cell.length_a   1.000
_cell.length_b   1.000
_cell.length_c   1.000
_cell.angle_alpha   90.00
_cell.angle_beta   90.00
_cell.angle_gamma   90.00
#
_symmetry.space_group_name_H-M   'P 1'
#
loop_
_entity.id
_entity.type
_entity.pdbx_description
1 polymer ?
#
loop_
_entity_poly.entity_id
_entity_poly.type
_entity_poly.pdbx_seq_one_letter_code
_entity_poly.pdbx_strand_id
1 'polypeptide(L)'
;MVRAVLFCLAAALPATAAAEAMLYETGPGVPSGYVRFLNASAAPVAIRAGGAAIELGAGSFSRYQAIPSGAEQRAKAGVGGTAQEVRVTAATDEFVTVAIVAGAAPLLIRDLPQDFNALKADIAFLNADPACADAAMRAGARKTVVFERIAPGAMARRLVNPVEAVIEAACGTDPVTGSVDLGMLAARGRYSIAVIPDGAGGHRLVGGRDEQAKYD
;
A
#
# COMPACT_ATOMS: atom_id res chain seq x y z
N MET A 1 11.55 26.50 -56.72
CA MET A 1 10.59 26.04 -55.69
C MET A 1 11.37 25.33 -54.60
N VAL A 2 11.55 25.93 -53.43
CA VAL A 2 12.20 25.27 -52.27
C VAL A 2 11.24 25.39 -51.10
N ARG A 3 10.74 24.23 -50.65
CA ARG A 3 9.78 24.08 -49.55
C ARG A 3 10.56 24.08 -48.23
N ALA A 4 10.32 25.08 -47.39
CA ALA A 4 10.83 25.09 -46.02
C ALA A 4 9.98 24.15 -45.15
N VAL A 5 10.62 23.17 -44.54
CA VAL A 5 10.00 22.25 -43.57
C VAL A 5 10.25 22.85 -42.18
N LEU A 6 9.18 23.25 -41.50
CA LEU A 6 9.20 23.78 -40.15
C LEU A 6 9.15 22.60 -39.16
N PHE A 7 10.24 22.39 -38.43
CA PHE A 7 10.36 21.33 -37.42
C PHE A 7 9.79 21.85 -36.09
N CYS A 8 8.63 21.35 -35.67
CA CYS A 8 8.03 21.66 -34.37
C CYS A 8 8.65 20.74 -33.30
N LEU A 9 9.51 21.30 -32.45
CA LEU A 9 10.09 20.62 -31.30
C LEU A 9 9.06 20.60 -30.16
N ALA A 10 8.40 19.48 -29.94
CA ALA A 10 7.51 19.28 -28.79
C ALA A 10 8.35 19.11 -27.51
N ALA A 11 8.34 20.12 -26.64
CA ALA A 11 8.97 20.06 -25.34
C ALA A 11 8.13 19.18 -24.39
N ALA A 12 8.68 18.02 -24.00
CA ALA A 12 8.12 17.20 -22.93
C ALA A 12 8.44 17.86 -21.59
N LEU A 13 7.43 18.41 -20.92
CA LEU A 13 7.55 18.88 -19.54
C LEU A 13 7.66 17.67 -18.60
N PRO A 14 8.63 17.63 -17.66
CA PRO A 14 8.70 16.57 -16.67
C PRO A 14 7.54 16.70 -15.69
N ALA A 15 6.83 15.59 -15.44
CA ALA A 15 5.83 15.52 -14.39
C ALA A 15 6.51 15.64 -13.03
N THR A 16 6.37 16.78 -12.37
CA THR A 16 6.76 16.97 -10.97
C THR A 16 5.84 16.11 -10.09
N ALA A 17 6.37 15.06 -9.48
CA ALA A 17 5.65 14.30 -8.46
C ALA A 17 5.36 15.24 -7.28
N ALA A 18 4.08 15.56 -7.06
CA ALA A 18 3.65 16.40 -5.95
C ALA A 18 4.01 15.74 -4.61
N ALA A 19 4.46 16.53 -3.63
CA ALA A 19 4.67 16.05 -2.27
C ALA A 19 3.32 15.62 -1.65
N GLU A 20 3.28 14.42 -1.05
CA GLU A 20 2.13 13.96 -0.29
C GLU A 20 2.04 14.77 1.02
N ALA A 21 0.84 15.23 1.38
CA ALA A 21 0.67 16.03 2.60
C ALA A 21 0.90 15.18 3.86
N MET A 22 1.62 15.74 4.84
CA MET A 22 1.81 15.11 6.15
C MET A 22 0.56 15.29 7.01
N LEU A 23 -0.02 14.18 7.46
CA LEU A 23 -1.20 14.13 8.32
C LEU A 23 -0.86 14.27 9.81
N TYR A 24 0.36 13.89 10.19
CA TYR A 24 0.82 13.87 11.57
C TYR A 24 2.17 14.59 11.69
N GLU A 25 2.29 15.41 12.73
CA GLU A 25 3.56 16.04 13.07
C GLU A 25 4.44 15.05 13.84
N THR A 26 5.66 14.83 13.35
CA THR A 26 6.71 14.14 14.12
C THR A 26 8.02 14.90 14.01
N GLY A 27 8.84 14.81 15.06
CA GLY A 27 10.15 15.47 15.11
C GLY A 27 11.31 14.48 14.97
N PRO A 28 12.50 14.96 14.57
CA PRO A 28 13.73 14.19 14.68
C PRO A 28 13.96 13.67 16.10
N GLY A 29 14.41 12.43 16.24
CA GLY A 29 14.74 11.82 17.54
C GLY A 29 13.54 11.38 18.38
N VAL A 30 12.30 11.50 17.88
CA VAL A 30 11.11 10.94 18.54
C VAL A 30 11.02 9.45 18.23
N PRO A 31 10.96 8.55 19.23
CA PRO A 31 10.66 7.14 18.99
C PRO A 31 9.33 7.02 18.25
N SER A 32 9.35 6.40 17.08
CA SER A 32 8.22 6.45 16.15
C SER A 32 7.81 5.06 15.70
N GLY A 33 6.50 4.89 15.52
CA GLY A 33 5.95 3.89 14.60
C GLY A 33 5.57 4.57 13.28
N TYR A 34 5.08 3.79 12.32
CA TYR A 34 4.79 4.27 10.97
C TYR A 34 3.38 3.88 10.55
N VAL A 35 2.62 4.81 10.02
CA VAL A 35 1.26 4.59 9.53
C VAL A 35 1.18 4.93 8.04
N ARG A 36 0.47 4.11 7.28
CA ARG A 36 -0.02 4.47 5.93
C ARG A 36 -1.48 4.07 5.77
N PHE A 37 -2.12 4.58 4.74
CA PHE A 37 -3.49 4.24 4.38
C PHE A 37 -3.51 3.43 3.08
N LEU A 38 -4.43 2.47 2.99
CA LEU A 38 -4.77 1.75 1.77
C LEU A 38 -6.23 2.02 1.44
N ASN A 39 -6.50 2.51 0.23
CA ASN A 39 -7.87 2.55 -0.27
C ASN A 39 -8.30 1.16 -0.77
N ALA A 40 -8.99 0.41 0.09
CA ALA A 40 -9.55 -0.91 -0.21
C ALA A 40 -11.00 -0.81 -0.72
N SER A 41 -11.37 0.31 -1.35
CA SER A 41 -12.69 0.52 -1.95
C SER A 41 -12.59 0.76 -3.46
N ALA A 42 -13.75 0.84 -4.12
CA ALA A 42 -13.84 1.20 -5.54
C ALA A 42 -13.96 2.73 -5.76
N ALA A 43 -14.23 3.51 -4.72
CA ALA A 43 -14.35 4.96 -4.79
C ALA A 43 -13.06 5.64 -4.30
N PRO A 44 -12.77 6.88 -4.71
CA PRO A 44 -11.72 7.68 -4.09
C PRO A 44 -11.96 7.85 -2.59
N VAL A 45 -10.87 7.91 -1.83
CA VAL A 45 -10.90 8.06 -0.38
C VAL A 45 -10.14 9.32 0.05
N ALA A 46 -10.81 10.17 0.80
CA ALA A 46 -10.22 11.35 1.42
C ALA A 46 -9.86 11.06 2.88
N ILE A 47 -8.59 11.11 3.25
CA ILE A 47 -8.14 10.99 4.63
C ILE A 47 -7.83 12.39 5.16
N ARG A 48 -8.46 12.79 6.27
CA ARG A 48 -8.24 14.09 6.91
C ARG A 48 -7.81 13.91 8.37
N ALA A 49 -6.71 14.54 8.76
CA ALA A 49 -6.25 14.60 10.14
C ALA A 49 -5.73 16.00 10.43
N GLY A 50 -6.15 16.59 11.55
CA GLY A 50 -5.86 18.00 11.84
C GLY A 50 -6.29 18.93 10.69
N GLY A 51 -5.35 19.72 10.17
CA GLY A 51 -5.53 20.62 9.03
C GLY A 51 -5.08 20.05 7.67
N ALA A 52 -4.63 18.79 7.61
CA ALA A 52 -4.09 18.17 6.41
C ALA A 52 -5.05 17.13 5.81
N ALA A 53 -4.89 16.88 4.51
CA ALA A 53 -5.68 15.89 3.78
C ALA A 53 -4.85 15.16 2.72
N ILE A 54 -5.14 13.87 2.54
CA ILE A 54 -4.63 13.04 1.44
C ILE A 54 -5.83 12.47 0.69
N GLU A 55 -5.74 12.47 -0.64
CA GLU A 55 -6.72 11.83 -1.51
C GLU A 55 -6.08 10.58 -2.13
N LEU A 56 -6.76 9.44 -2.02
CA LEU A 56 -6.30 8.15 -2.52
C LEU A 56 -7.24 7.64 -3.61
N GLY A 57 -6.68 7.31 -4.77
CA GLY A 57 -7.39 6.59 -5.82
C GLY A 57 -7.75 5.17 -5.38
N ALA A 58 -8.67 4.52 -6.10
CA ALA A 58 -9.05 3.14 -5.80
C ALA A 58 -7.82 2.22 -5.82
N GLY A 59 -7.60 1.46 -4.76
CA GLY A 59 -6.48 0.51 -4.67
C GLY A 59 -5.11 1.11 -4.39
N SER A 60 -4.98 2.42 -4.18
CA SER A 60 -3.68 3.05 -3.90
C SER A 60 -3.31 3.01 -2.42
N PHE A 61 -2.01 2.95 -2.17
CA PHE A 61 -1.41 3.20 -0.86
C PHE A 61 -1.00 4.66 -0.74
N SER A 62 -1.11 5.24 0.45
CA SER A 62 -0.34 6.44 0.81
C SER A 62 1.11 6.06 1.13
N ARG A 63 1.97 7.06 1.25
CA ARG A 63 3.30 6.85 1.84
C ARG A 63 3.19 6.57 3.33
N TYR A 64 4.20 5.91 3.88
CA TYR A 64 4.35 5.78 5.33
C TYR A 64 4.73 7.11 5.95
N GLN A 65 4.00 7.50 6.98
CA GLN A 65 4.26 8.67 7.82
C GLN A 65 4.62 8.20 9.21
N ALA A 66 5.61 8.83 9.85
CA ALA A 66 5.91 8.49 11.22
C ALA A 66 4.79 9.02 12.13
N ILE A 67 4.61 8.38 13.27
CA ILE A 67 3.75 8.84 14.37
C ILE A 67 4.48 8.58 15.70
N PRO A 68 4.31 9.42 16.73
CA PRO A 68 4.91 9.15 18.04
C PRO A 68 4.48 7.78 18.56
N SER A 69 5.45 6.97 18.99
CA SER A 69 5.21 5.61 19.48
C SER A 69 4.23 5.60 20.66
N GLY A 70 3.24 4.70 20.61
CA GLY A 70 2.21 4.54 21.64
C GLY A 70 1.14 5.64 21.69
N ALA A 71 1.29 6.75 20.94
CA ALA A 71 0.29 7.81 20.90
C ALA A 71 -0.84 7.46 19.93
N GLU A 72 -2.08 7.58 20.38
CA GLU A 72 -3.25 7.41 19.51
C GLU A 72 -3.34 8.57 18.52
N GLN A 73 -3.37 8.23 17.24
CA GLN A 73 -3.63 9.15 16.15
C GLN A 73 -5.05 9.00 15.65
N ARG A 74 -5.65 10.12 15.25
CA ARG A 74 -7.03 10.18 14.75
C ARG A 74 -7.07 10.76 13.35
N ALA A 75 -7.91 10.18 12.51
CA ALA A 75 -8.24 10.73 11.20
C ALA A 75 -9.73 10.51 10.89
N LYS A 76 -10.24 11.22 9.89
CA LYS A 76 -11.52 10.95 9.25
C LYS A 76 -11.26 10.45 7.84
N ALA A 77 -11.75 9.25 7.52
CA ALA A 77 -11.70 8.67 6.19
C ALA A 77 -13.07 8.79 5.51
N GLY A 78 -13.13 9.52 4.40
CA GLY A 78 -14.34 9.70 3.59
C GLY A 78 -14.32 8.79 2.37
N VAL A 79 -15.33 7.94 2.21
CA VAL A 79 -15.54 7.05 1.05
C VAL A 79 -16.95 7.23 0.53
N GLY A 80 -17.12 7.54 -0.76
CA GLY A 80 -18.45 7.63 -1.38
C GLY A 80 -19.42 8.57 -0.65
N GLY A 81 -18.93 9.68 -0.08
CA GLY A 81 -19.73 10.65 0.69
C GLY A 81 -19.98 10.28 2.15
N THR A 82 -19.59 9.10 2.61
CA THR A 82 -19.68 8.69 4.03
C THR A 82 -18.32 8.85 4.69
N ALA A 83 -18.28 9.48 5.87
CA ALA A 83 -17.06 9.62 6.67
C ALA A 83 -17.09 8.69 7.88
N GLN A 84 -15.95 8.05 8.16
CA GLN A 84 -15.73 7.25 9.35
C GLN A 84 -14.49 7.70 10.11
N GLU A 85 -14.50 7.56 11.43
CA GLU A 85 -13.34 7.85 12.27
C GLU A 85 -12.35 6.69 12.22
N VAL A 86 -11.08 7.02 12.05
CA VAL A 86 -9.95 6.10 12.15
C VAL A 86 -9.19 6.44 13.43
N ARG A 87 -8.91 5.41 14.23
CA ARG A 87 -7.99 5.47 15.38
C ARG A 87 -6.87 4.48 15.15
N VAL A 88 -5.62 4.91 15.33
CA VAL A 88 -4.45 4.05 15.13
C VAL A 88 -3.37 4.37 16.15
N THR A 89 -2.71 3.33 16.64
CA THR A 89 -1.51 3.39 17.46
C THR A 89 -0.46 2.47 16.84
N ALA A 90 0.80 2.86 16.92
CA ALA A 90 1.93 2.04 16.52
C ALA A 90 2.99 2.06 17.62
N ALA A 91 3.60 0.91 17.88
CA ALA A 91 4.80 0.78 18.69
C ALA A 91 6.03 1.28 17.92
N THR A 92 7.15 1.39 18.62
CA THR A 92 8.42 1.80 18.01
C THR A 92 8.81 0.80 16.93
N ASP A 93 9.18 1.30 15.75
CA ASP A 93 9.53 0.52 14.56
C ASP A 93 8.40 -0.35 13.99
N GLU A 94 7.18 -0.28 14.55
CA GLU A 94 6.01 -0.94 13.98
C GLU A 94 5.48 -0.17 12.77
N PHE A 95 5.13 -0.89 11.70
CA PHE A 95 4.45 -0.34 10.55
C PHE A 95 2.97 -0.78 10.59
N VAL A 96 2.05 0.15 10.41
CA VAL A 96 0.61 -0.11 10.39
C VAL A 96 0.02 0.39 9.07
N THR A 97 -0.62 -0.52 8.33
CA THR A 97 -1.44 -0.16 7.17
C THR A 97 -2.90 -0.11 7.61
N VAL A 98 -3.55 1.04 7.48
CA VAL A 98 -4.98 1.21 7.71
C VAL A 98 -5.70 1.04 6.37
N ALA A 99 -6.36 -0.10 6.17
CA ALA A 99 -7.17 -0.35 4.99
C ALA A 99 -8.58 0.21 5.16
N ILE A 100 -8.97 1.14 4.29
CA ILE A 100 -10.30 1.74 4.28
C ILE A 100 -11.20 0.92 3.36
N VAL A 101 -12.14 0.20 3.95
CA VAL A 101 -13.12 -0.64 3.25
C VAL A 101 -14.46 0.10 3.22
N ALA A 102 -15.13 0.12 2.06
CA ALA A 102 -16.45 0.76 1.95
C ALA A 102 -17.50 -0.04 2.73
N GLY A 103 -18.34 0.65 3.52
CA GLY A 103 -19.43 0.03 4.27
C GLY A 103 -19.00 -0.87 5.44
N ALA A 104 -17.72 -0.88 5.79
CA ALA A 104 -17.16 -1.66 6.90
C ALA A 104 -16.18 -0.82 7.71
N ALA A 105 -15.88 -1.29 8.93
CA ALA A 105 -14.84 -0.69 9.75
C ALA A 105 -13.45 -0.84 9.09
N PRO A 106 -12.52 0.11 9.30
CA PRO A 106 -11.17 0.01 8.77
C PRO A 106 -10.44 -1.20 9.35
N LEU A 107 -9.62 -1.86 8.54
CA LEU A 107 -8.73 -2.93 9.01
C LEU A 107 -7.36 -2.34 9.36
N LEU A 108 -6.85 -2.65 10.55
CA LEU A 108 -5.51 -2.27 10.98
C LEU A 108 -4.58 -3.46 10.80
N ILE A 109 -3.73 -3.40 9.77
CA ILE A 109 -2.81 -4.47 9.41
C ILE A 109 -1.42 -4.10 9.92
N ARG A 110 -0.90 -4.91 10.86
CA ARG A 110 0.33 -4.62 11.60
C ARG A 110 1.51 -5.43 11.05
N ASP A 111 2.62 -4.76 10.82
CA ASP A 111 3.86 -5.28 10.27
C ASP A 111 4.98 -4.99 11.27
N LEU A 112 5.50 -6.05 11.89
CA LEU A 112 6.59 -5.94 12.86
C LEU A 112 7.94 -5.94 12.14
N PRO A 113 8.96 -5.27 12.72
CA PRO A 113 10.33 -5.35 12.21
C PRO A 113 10.78 -6.79 12.05
N GLN A 114 11.53 -7.05 10.99
CA GLN A 114 12.22 -8.31 10.76
C GLN A 114 13.67 -8.08 10.41
N ASP A 115 14.45 -9.16 10.43
CA ASP A 115 15.87 -9.12 10.11
C ASP A 115 16.11 -8.51 8.72
N PHE A 116 17.08 -7.61 8.66
CA PHE A 116 17.46 -6.94 7.43
C PHE A 116 18.54 -7.73 6.68
N ASN A 117 18.42 -7.82 5.36
CA ASN A 117 19.48 -8.31 4.49
C ASN A 117 19.65 -7.42 3.27
N ALA A 118 20.83 -6.81 3.13
CA ALA A 118 21.11 -5.85 2.06
C ALA A 118 21.09 -6.45 0.64
N LEU A 119 21.16 -7.77 0.51
CA LEU A 119 21.16 -8.48 -0.78
C LEU A 119 19.79 -8.99 -1.19
N LYS A 120 18.77 -8.85 -0.35
CA LYS A 120 17.42 -9.38 -0.58
C LYS A 120 16.43 -8.25 -0.83
N ALA A 121 15.38 -8.58 -1.57
CA ALA A 121 14.16 -7.80 -1.59
C ALA A 121 13.24 -8.26 -0.45
N ASP A 122 12.33 -7.41 -0.02
CA ASP A 122 11.42 -7.66 1.09
C ASP A 122 9.97 -7.50 0.61
N ILE A 123 9.20 -8.60 0.60
CA ILE A 123 7.83 -8.62 0.09
C ILE A 123 6.86 -8.91 1.23
N ALA A 124 5.83 -8.08 1.35
CA ALA A 124 4.67 -8.32 2.20
C ALA A 124 3.41 -8.63 1.38
N PHE A 125 2.59 -9.54 1.91
CA PHE A 125 1.23 -9.79 1.46
C PHE A 125 0.23 -9.49 2.58
N LEU A 126 -0.67 -8.55 2.32
CA LEU A 126 -1.67 -8.05 3.25
C LEU A 126 -3.04 -8.55 2.82
N ASN A 127 -3.85 -8.99 3.77
CA ASN A 127 -5.25 -9.29 3.52
C ASN A 127 -6.12 -8.13 4.02
N ALA A 128 -6.49 -7.24 3.10
CA ALA A 128 -7.32 -6.07 3.35
C ALA A 128 -8.77 -6.27 2.89
N ASP A 129 -9.18 -7.53 2.69
CA ASP A 129 -10.53 -7.91 2.32
C ASP A 129 -11.18 -8.76 3.42
N PRO A 130 -12.21 -8.23 4.13
CA PRO A 130 -12.93 -8.98 5.17
C PRO A 130 -13.56 -10.29 4.69
N ALA A 131 -13.88 -10.42 3.39
CA ALA A 131 -14.51 -11.61 2.82
C ALA A 131 -13.49 -12.64 2.32
N CYS A 132 -12.20 -12.28 2.23
CA CYS A 132 -11.16 -13.17 1.73
C CYS A 132 -10.63 -14.08 2.85
N ALA A 133 -11.25 -15.24 3.05
CA ALA A 133 -10.73 -16.24 3.97
C ALA A 133 -9.46 -16.90 3.41
N ASP A 134 -8.48 -17.19 4.29
CA ASP A 134 -7.26 -17.93 3.96
C ASP A 134 -6.53 -17.45 2.70
N ALA A 135 -6.22 -16.15 2.63
CA ALA A 135 -5.58 -15.58 1.46
C ALA A 135 -4.20 -16.23 1.23
N ALA A 136 -3.91 -16.58 -0.03
CA ALA A 136 -2.65 -17.15 -0.47
C ALA A 136 -2.08 -16.35 -1.63
N MET A 137 -0.77 -16.14 -1.62
CA MET A 137 -0.06 -15.41 -2.68
C MET A 137 0.93 -16.33 -3.38
N ARG A 138 0.94 -16.26 -4.70
CA ARG A 138 1.87 -16.97 -5.58
C ARG A 138 2.69 -15.98 -6.37
N ALA A 139 3.94 -16.32 -6.65
CA ALA A 139 4.84 -15.46 -7.40
C ALA A 139 5.66 -16.20 -8.46
N GLY A 140 5.99 -15.46 -9.51
CA GLY A 140 6.87 -15.87 -10.60
C GLY A 140 6.22 -16.84 -11.59
N ALA A 141 6.94 -17.15 -12.67
CA ALA A 141 6.42 -17.94 -13.79
C ALA A 141 5.91 -19.34 -13.40
N ARG A 142 6.48 -19.92 -12.33
CA ARG A 142 6.06 -21.24 -11.79
C ARG A 142 4.91 -21.17 -10.79
N LYS A 143 4.39 -19.96 -10.51
CA LYS A 143 3.31 -19.72 -9.53
C LYS A 143 3.59 -20.34 -8.16
N THR A 144 4.83 -20.22 -7.70
CA THR A 144 5.27 -20.79 -6.42
C THR A 144 4.51 -20.11 -5.28
N VAL A 145 3.95 -20.90 -4.36
CA VAL A 145 3.31 -20.38 -3.15
C VAL A 145 4.34 -19.65 -2.30
N VAL A 146 4.06 -18.38 -2.01
CA VAL A 146 4.92 -17.49 -1.22
C VAL A 146 4.40 -17.38 0.20
N PHE A 147 3.09 -17.18 0.32
CA PHE A 147 2.34 -17.07 1.56
C PHE A 147 1.04 -17.84 1.43
N GLU A 148 0.53 -18.33 2.54
CA GLU A 148 -0.72 -19.09 2.64
C GLU A 148 -1.43 -18.75 3.95
N ARG A 149 -2.75 -18.94 3.97
CA ARG A 149 -3.57 -18.81 5.19
C ARG A 149 -3.45 -17.44 5.87
N ILE A 150 -3.36 -16.37 5.07
CA ILE A 150 -3.36 -15.01 5.60
C ILE A 150 -4.80 -14.59 5.89
N ALA A 151 -5.15 -14.54 7.18
CA ALA A 151 -6.48 -14.15 7.65
C ALA A 151 -6.80 -12.67 7.32
N PRO A 152 -8.08 -12.29 7.20
CA PRO A 152 -8.47 -10.89 7.07
C PRO A 152 -7.87 -10.00 8.16
N GLY A 153 -7.34 -8.84 7.77
CA GLY A 153 -6.65 -7.91 8.67
C GLY A 153 -5.24 -8.34 9.07
N ALA A 154 -4.75 -9.49 8.59
CA ALA A 154 -3.40 -9.96 8.83
C ALA A 154 -2.49 -9.75 7.63
N MET A 155 -1.20 -10.00 7.84
CA MET A 155 -0.21 -10.02 6.78
C MET A 155 0.93 -10.98 7.08
N ALA A 156 1.71 -11.29 6.05
CA ALA A 156 3.00 -11.94 6.19
C ALA A 156 4.04 -11.25 5.31
N ARG A 157 5.30 -11.31 5.74
CA ARG A 157 6.43 -10.69 5.05
C ARG A 157 7.62 -11.62 5.04
N ARG A 158 8.38 -11.62 3.95
CA ARG A 158 9.63 -12.38 3.85
C ARG A 158 10.65 -11.72 2.93
N LEU A 159 11.92 -11.95 3.25
CA LEU A 159 13.03 -11.69 2.36
C LEU A 159 13.06 -12.70 1.20
N VAL A 160 13.24 -12.19 -0.02
CA VAL A 160 13.35 -12.99 -1.25
C VAL A 160 14.55 -12.58 -2.09
N ASN A 161 14.96 -13.44 -3.02
CA ASN A 161 15.96 -13.07 -4.01
C ASN A 161 15.43 -11.94 -4.92
N PRO A 162 16.29 -10.97 -5.29
CA PRO A 162 15.98 -10.00 -6.35
C PRO A 162 15.78 -10.73 -7.70
N VAL A 163 14.52 -10.95 -8.09
CA VAL A 163 14.12 -11.61 -9.34
C VAL A 163 12.88 -10.92 -9.91
N GLU A 164 12.50 -11.25 -11.14
CA GLU A 164 11.22 -10.81 -11.70
C GLU A 164 10.05 -11.45 -10.93
N ALA A 165 9.06 -10.62 -10.59
CA ALA A 165 7.92 -11.03 -9.77
C ALA A 165 6.59 -10.56 -10.36
N VAL A 166 5.87 -11.50 -10.97
CA VAL A 166 4.43 -11.38 -11.24
C VAL A 166 3.68 -12.12 -10.14
N ILE A 167 2.72 -11.45 -9.53
CA ILE A 167 2.00 -11.89 -8.35
C ILE A 167 0.55 -12.24 -8.70
N GLU A 168 0.11 -13.40 -8.23
CA GLU A 168 -1.28 -13.86 -8.27
C GLU A 168 -1.71 -14.25 -6.85
N ALA A 169 -3.02 -14.30 -6.60
CA ALA A 169 -3.55 -14.70 -5.30
C ALA A 169 -4.86 -15.47 -5.39
N ALA A 170 -5.24 -16.09 -4.27
CA ALA A 170 -6.53 -16.74 -4.07
C ALA A 170 -7.01 -16.50 -2.63
N CYS A 171 -8.33 -16.51 -2.44
CA CYS A 171 -9.02 -16.54 -1.16
C CYS A 171 -9.58 -17.95 -0.96
N GLY A 172 -8.88 -18.80 -0.22
CA GLY A 172 -9.18 -20.24 -0.20
C GLY A 172 -9.04 -20.84 -1.60
N THR A 173 -10.14 -21.35 -2.16
CA THR A 173 -10.20 -21.88 -3.53
C THR A 173 -10.54 -20.83 -4.59
N ASP A 174 -10.99 -19.66 -4.17
CA ASP A 174 -11.50 -18.64 -5.08
C ASP A 174 -10.36 -17.78 -5.62
N PRO A 175 -10.16 -17.71 -6.95
CA PRO A 175 -9.10 -16.90 -7.52
C PRO A 175 -9.36 -15.41 -7.29
N VAL A 176 -8.31 -14.67 -6.93
CA VAL A 176 -8.35 -13.21 -6.89
C VAL A 176 -8.16 -12.67 -8.31
N THR A 177 -8.98 -11.70 -8.71
CA THR A 177 -8.93 -11.12 -10.06
C THR A 177 -7.66 -10.31 -10.28
N GLY A 178 -7.04 -10.54 -11.45
CA GLY A 178 -5.88 -9.81 -11.92
C GLY A 178 -4.55 -10.35 -11.39
N SER A 179 -3.48 -9.67 -11.77
CA SER A 179 -2.13 -9.90 -11.28
C SER A 179 -1.44 -8.57 -11.03
N VAL A 180 -0.41 -8.59 -10.18
CA VAL A 180 0.47 -7.44 -9.94
C VAL A 180 1.86 -7.78 -10.47
N ASP A 181 2.31 -7.06 -11.48
CA ASP A 181 3.68 -7.16 -11.98
C ASP A 181 4.56 -6.13 -11.27
N LEU A 182 5.51 -6.62 -10.46
CA LEU A 182 6.49 -5.80 -9.75
C LEU A 182 7.77 -5.59 -10.56
N GLY A 183 7.86 -6.19 -11.75
CA GLY A 183 9.07 -6.23 -12.56
C GLY A 183 10.23 -6.88 -11.82
N MET A 184 11.45 -6.41 -12.12
CA MET A 184 12.66 -6.84 -11.43
C MET A 184 12.69 -6.25 -10.01
N LEU A 185 12.63 -7.11 -9.01
CA LEU A 185 12.80 -6.70 -7.62
C LEU A 185 14.22 -6.18 -7.40
N ALA A 186 14.35 -4.98 -6.83
CA ALA A 186 15.63 -4.44 -6.37
C ALA A 186 16.04 -5.01 -5.01
N ALA A 187 17.35 -5.24 -4.82
CA ALA A 187 17.94 -5.44 -3.50
C ALA A 187 17.61 -4.25 -2.58
N ARG A 188 17.34 -4.53 -1.30
CA ARG A 188 16.82 -3.56 -0.30
C ARG A 188 15.45 -2.97 -0.64
N GLY A 189 14.84 -3.36 -1.77
CA GLY A 189 13.51 -2.92 -2.12
C GLY A 189 12.48 -3.55 -1.20
N ARG A 190 11.57 -2.73 -0.69
CA ARG A 190 10.42 -3.15 0.11
C ARG A 190 9.16 -3.03 -0.74
N TYR A 191 8.33 -4.06 -0.77
CA TYR A 191 7.12 -4.13 -1.57
C TYR A 191 5.96 -4.62 -0.72
N SER A 192 4.77 -4.11 -1.02
CA SER A 192 3.53 -4.55 -0.42
C SER A 192 2.51 -4.86 -1.50
N ILE A 193 1.89 -6.02 -1.36
CA ILE A 193 0.76 -6.47 -2.17
C ILE A 193 -0.40 -6.67 -1.21
N ALA A 194 -1.59 -6.23 -1.60
CA ALA A 194 -2.81 -6.48 -0.86
C ALA A 194 -3.86 -7.14 -1.74
N VAL A 195 -4.60 -8.09 -1.17
CA VAL A 195 -5.93 -8.44 -1.66
C VAL A 195 -6.95 -7.48 -1.04
N ILE A 196 -7.82 -6.92 -1.89
CA ILE A 196 -8.88 -5.98 -1.51
C ILE A 196 -10.20 -6.36 -2.21
N PRO A 197 -11.36 -5.88 -1.70
CA PRO A 197 -12.62 -6.06 -2.38
C PRO A 197 -12.61 -5.43 -3.78
N ASP A 198 -13.21 -6.10 -4.76
CA ASP A 198 -13.35 -5.57 -6.11
C ASP A 198 -14.50 -4.56 -6.26
N GLY A 199 -15.44 -4.55 -5.31
CA GLY A 199 -16.65 -3.71 -5.31
C GLY A 199 -17.88 -4.35 -5.96
N ALA A 200 -17.73 -5.56 -6.52
CA ALA A 200 -18.77 -6.36 -7.17
C ALA A 200 -18.99 -7.72 -6.48
N GLY A 201 -18.44 -7.91 -5.28
CA GLY A 201 -18.56 -9.15 -4.49
C GLY A 201 -17.42 -10.14 -4.69
N GLY A 202 -16.39 -9.79 -5.47
CA GLY A 202 -15.15 -10.54 -5.61
C GLY A 202 -13.94 -9.82 -5.00
N HIS A 203 -12.76 -10.30 -5.39
CA HIS A 203 -11.48 -9.86 -4.84
C HIS A 203 -10.56 -9.41 -5.99
N ARG A 204 -9.70 -8.42 -5.73
CA ARG A 204 -8.64 -8.01 -6.67
C ARG A 204 -7.31 -7.76 -5.96
N LEU A 205 -6.21 -7.87 -6.70
CA LEU A 205 -4.87 -7.52 -6.21
C LEU A 205 -4.52 -6.07 -6.50
N VAL A 206 -3.83 -5.45 -5.54
CA VAL A 206 -3.15 -4.16 -5.69
C VAL A 206 -1.77 -4.25 -5.03
N GLY A 207 -0.82 -3.43 -5.45
CA GLY A 207 0.49 -3.45 -4.83
C GLY A 207 1.55 -2.68 -5.58
N GLY A 208 2.72 -2.61 -4.97
CA GLY A 208 3.86 -1.91 -5.53
C GLY A 208 5.02 -1.83 -4.55
N ARG A 209 5.99 -0.98 -4.88
CA ARG A 209 7.10 -0.64 -3.99
C ARG A 209 6.59 0.29 -2.89
N ASP A 210 7.04 0.04 -1.66
CA ASP A 210 6.75 0.89 -0.51
C ASP A 210 7.56 2.19 -0.59
N GLU A 211 6.92 3.30 -0.23
CA GLU A 211 7.54 4.62 -0.14
C GLU A 211 7.32 5.20 1.26
N GLN A 212 8.33 5.91 1.76
CA GLN A 212 8.20 6.74 2.97
C GLN A 212 7.98 8.20 2.58
N ALA A 213 7.15 8.91 3.33
CA ALA A 213 7.02 10.34 3.18
C ALA A 213 8.37 11.00 3.52
N LYS A 214 8.72 12.04 2.75
CA LYS A 214 9.93 12.82 3.02
C LYS A 214 9.56 13.93 3.99
N TYR A 215 10.40 14.13 5.00
CA TYR A 215 10.39 15.35 5.80
C TYR A 215 11.25 16.37 5.06
N ASP A 216 10.64 17.48 4.66
CA ASP A 216 11.34 18.62 4.05
C ASP A 216 11.94 19.53 5.14
#